data_AF-J9E408-F1
#
_entry.id   AF-J9E408-F1
#
_cell.length_a   1.000
_cell.length_b   1.000
_cell.length_c   1.000
_cell.angle_alpha   90.00
_cell.angle_beta   90.00
_cell.angle_gamma   90.00
#
_symmetry.space_group_name_H-M   'P 1'
#
loop_
_entity.id
_entity.type
_entity.pdbx_description
1 polymer ?
#
loop_
_entity_poly.entity_id
_entity_poly.type
_entity_poly.pdbx_seq_one_letter_code
_entity_poly.pdbx_strand_id
1 'polypeptide(L)'
;MLYCLALASKQETIESGLLLYLLDETSRTVSPKTIDLKGILQMRNEIASSISDTSFDNLPEPTLNTHICKWCNQTLSCSLLQYSTSTATEIFVQDQLKHLEQSHIDYFKQFIRLILMEWKYITEKNATDKENRCRRKNSLLSVKVILDSIVQRGNRTSVTFQREEAIDEQNGLFIRGDMLLVLSKESEVIAMASVISVKENFIDVAVNGNSSSFVVGKIYLLERHEISFQHTLNLGNLVMLMNDDKQMSKIRSLIIDMRPPIFSKMKKGNISDISEIVRQLNIDQARAVVKSLMSDDYTIIEGFPGSGKTSTLAVLIRCLIHLGRTVLITSYTHSAIDNLLSKLIE
;
A
#
# COMPACT_ATOMS: atom_id res chain seq x y z
N MET A 1 -4.84 5.78 -28.19
CA MET A 1 -3.67 6.64 -28.45
C MET A 1 -2.48 6.30 -27.57
N LEU A 2 -2.52 6.48 -26.24
CA LEU A 2 -1.42 6.06 -25.35
C LEU A 2 -1.05 4.58 -25.52
N TYR A 3 -2.05 3.69 -25.62
CA TYR A 3 -1.81 2.28 -25.93
C TYR A 3 -1.14 2.04 -27.28
N CYS A 4 -1.43 2.87 -28.30
CA CYS A 4 -0.78 2.77 -29.60
C CYS A 4 0.71 3.12 -29.49
N LEU A 5 1.08 4.13 -28.68
CA LEU A 5 2.48 4.45 -28.37
C LEU A 5 3.16 3.33 -27.58
N ALA A 6 2.46 2.74 -26.59
CA ALA A 6 3.00 1.66 -25.77
C ALA A 6 3.22 0.37 -26.59
N LEU A 7 2.38 0.06 -27.57
CA LEU A 7 2.55 -1.09 -28.45
C LEU A 7 3.64 -0.86 -29.51
N ALA A 8 3.80 0.37 -29.98
CA ALA A 8 4.87 0.72 -30.90
C ALA A 8 6.27 0.43 -30.34
N SER A 9 6.44 0.43 -29.01
CA SER A 9 7.72 0.01 -28.41
C SER A 9 8.07 -1.47 -28.65
N LYS A 10 7.08 -2.30 -29.02
CA LYS A 10 7.25 -3.72 -29.34
C LYS A 10 7.18 -4.02 -30.84
N GLN A 11 6.48 -3.17 -31.60
CA GLN A 11 6.13 -3.41 -33.00
C GLN A 11 6.77 -2.41 -33.98
N GLU A 12 7.59 -1.48 -33.47
CA GLU A 12 8.30 -0.40 -34.19
C GLU A 12 7.40 0.63 -34.91
N THR A 13 6.13 0.32 -35.15
CA THR A 13 5.16 1.20 -35.82
C THR A 13 3.98 1.57 -34.93
N ILE A 14 3.50 2.81 -35.06
CA ILE A 14 2.31 3.28 -34.35
C ILE A 14 1.07 2.96 -35.19
N GLU A 15 0.30 1.97 -34.77
CA GLU A 15 -0.92 1.55 -35.45
C GLU A 15 -2.19 2.18 -34.86
N SER A 16 -3.32 1.99 -35.56
CA SER A 16 -4.64 2.40 -35.07
C SER A 16 -5.11 1.48 -33.94
N GLY A 17 -5.78 2.05 -32.95
CA GLY A 17 -6.43 1.30 -31.88
C GLY A 17 -7.93 1.09 -32.13
N LEU A 18 -8.54 0.21 -31.35
CA LEU A 18 -9.98 0.00 -31.32
C LEU A 18 -10.54 0.36 -29.95
N LEU A 19 -11.65 1.09 -29.93
CA LEU A 19 -12.41 1.39 -28.72
C LEU A 19 -13.76 0.67 -28.82
N LEU A 20 -13.96 -0.33 -27.96
CA LEU A 20 -15.18 -1.14 -27.90
C LEU A 20 -16.06 -0.67 -26.73
N TYR A 21 -17.25 -0.20 -27.03
CA TYR A 21 -18.28 0.12 -26.04
C TYR A 21 -19.09 -1.14 -25.76
N LEU A 22 -18.81 -1.79 -24.63
CA LEU A 22 -19.46 -3.06 -24.28
C LEU A 22 -20.97 -2.94 -24.07
N LEU A 23 -21.46 -1.79 -23.63
CA LEU A 23 -22.88 -1.57 -23.37
C LEU A 23 -23.71 -1.60 -24.65
N ASP A 24 -23.19 -0.98 -25.71
CA ASP A 24 -23.88 -0.83 -26.98
C ASP A 24 -23.33 -1.80 -28.05
N GLU A 25 -22.36 -2.63 -27.70
CA GLU A 25 -21.59 -3.51 -28.58
C GLU A 25 -21.00 -2.81 -29.83
N THR A 26 -20.78 -1.50 -29.74
CA THR A 26 -20.26 -0.70 -30.86
C THR A 26 -18.75 -0.52 -30.76
N SER A 27 -18.07 -0.54 -31.91
CA SER A 27 -16.63 -0.30 -31.98
C SER A 27 -16.30 0.95 -32.77
N ARG A 28 -15.32 1.73 -32.30
CA ARG A 28 -14.77 2.89 -33.02
C ARG A 28 -13.28 2.74 -33.18
N THR A 29 -12.80 2.96 -34.40
CA THR A 29 -11.37 3.01 -34.70
C THR A 29 -10.79 4.34 -34.23
N VAL A 30 -9.66 4.28 -33.53
CA VAL A 30 -8.92 5.44 -33.04
C VAL A 30 -7.57 5.47 -33.74
N SER A 31 -7.45 6.30 -34.77
CA SER A 31 -6.21 6.49 -35.51
C SER A 31 -5.39 7.64 -34.93
N PRO A 32 -4.19 7.40 -34.38
CA PRO A 32 -3.38 8.45 -33.78
C PRO A 32 -2.91 9.47 -34.83
N LYS A 33 -3.20 10.76 -34.61
CA LYS A 33 -2.63 11.86 -35.41
C LYS A 33 -1.40 12.41 -34.72
N THR A 34 -0.43 12.88 -35.50
CA THR A 34 0.83 13.45 -34.97
C THR A 34 0.60 14.62 -34.01
N ILE A 35 -0.40 15.48 -34.28
CA ILE A 35 -0.72 16.63 -33.43
C ILE A 35 -1.27 16.20 -32.06
N ASP A 36 -2.14 15.19 -32.03
CA ASP A 36 -2.73 14.65 -30.81
C ASP A 36 -1.65 13.95 -29.95
N LEU A 37 -0.76 13.19 -30.61
CA LEU A 37 0.37 12.53 -29.94
C LEU A 37 1.32 13.56 -29.31
N LYS A 38 1.62 14.65 -30.02
CA LYS A 38 2.43 15.75 -29.49
C LYS A 38 1.80 16.36 -28.25
N GLY A 39 0.50 16.67 -28.28
CA GLY A 39 -0.21 17.23 -27.13
C GLY A 39 -0.21 16.29 -25.92
N ILE A 40 -0.45 14.99 -26.14
CA ILE A 40 -0.41 13.97 -25.09
C ILE A 40 0.98 13.88 -24.45
N LEU A 41 2.05 13.88 -25.27
CA LEU A 41 3.42 13.82 -24.77
C LEU A 41 3.81 15.09 -24.00
N GLN A 42 3.35 16.26 -24.44
CA GLN A 42 3.54 17.52 -23.70
C GLN A 42 2.88 17.46 -22.33
N MET A 43 1.59 17.09 -22.26
CA MET A 43 0.87 16.96 -21.00
C MET A 43 1.49 15.90 -20.08
N ARG A 44 1.99 14.80 -20.64
CA ARG A 44 2.74 13.78 -19.89
C ARG A 44 4.03 14.33 -19.29
N ASN A 45 4.76 15.18 -20.02
CA ASN A 45 5.98 15.80 -19.52
C ASN A 45 5.71 16.84 -18.42
N GLU A 46 4.62 17.60 -18.53
CA GLU A 46 4.17 18.51 -17.47
C GLU A 46 3.86 17.74 -16.18
N ILE A 47 3.08 16.67 -16.26
CA ILE A 47 2.80 15.79 -15.11
C ILE A 47 4.10 15.20 -14.56
N ALA A 48 4.98 14.69 -15.43
CA ALA A 48 6.26 14.12 -15.02
C ALA A 48 7.14 15.14 -14.29
N SER A 49 7.14 16.40 -14.73
CA SER A 49 7.85 17.50 -14.06
C SER A 49 7.27 17.75 -12.67
N SER A 50 5.94 17.83 -12.53
CA SER A 50 5.28 18.06 -11.24
C SER A 50 5.51 16.95 -10.22
N ILE A 51 5.57 15.69 -10.66
CA ILE A 51 5.79 14.53 -9.75
C ILE A 51 7.27 14.15 -9.59
N SER A 52 8.18 14.88 -10.24
CA SER A 52 9.62 14.55 -10.22
C SER A 52 10.26 14.79 -8.85
N ASP A 53 9.76 15.78 -8.09
CA ASP A 53 10.14 16.00 -6.70
C ASP A 53 9.04 15.48 -5.78
N THR A 54 9.43 14.93 -4.65
CA THR A 54 8.51 14.47 -3.60
C THR A 54 8.08 15.67 -2.74
N SER A 55 7.51 16.69 -3.39
CA SER A 55 6.99 17.92 -2.77
C SER A 55 5.64 18.30 -3.37
N PHE A 56 4.80 18.93 -2.55
CA PHE A 56 3.55 19.54 -3.03
C PHE A 56 3.74 20.93 -3.63
N ASP A 57 4.93 21.53 -3.48
CA ASP A 57 5.22 22.87 -4.01
C ASP A 57 5.20 22.92 -5.55
N ASN A 58 5.40 21.77 -6.20
CA ASN A 58 5.46 21.63 -7.66
C ASN A 58 4.14 21.12 -8.28
N LEU A 59 3.06 21.05 -7.49
CA LEU A 59 1.76 20.67 -8.02
C LEU A 59 1.23 21.73 -8.98
N PRO A 60 0.51 21.32 -10.05
CA PRO A 60 -0.19 22.26 -10.91
C PRO A 60 -1.21 23.08 -10.11
N GLU A 61 -1.36 24.33 -10.49
CA GLU A 61 -2.39 25.21 -9.93
C GLU A 61 -3.80 24.61 -10.16
N PRO A 62 -4.73 24.79 -9.21
CA PRO A 62 -6.10 24.36 -9.38
C PRO A 62 -6.74 25.00 -10.62
N THR A 63 -7.63 24.25 -11.28
CA THR A 63 -8.43 24.85 -12.35
C THR A 63 -9.38 25.91 -11.78
N LEU A 64 -9.52 27.02 -12.50
CA LEU A 64 -10.49 28.07 -12.16
C LEU A 64 -11.94 27.63 -12.42
N ASN A 65 -12.14 26.53 -13.15
CA ASN A 65 -13.48 26.04 -13.50
C ASN A 65 -14.09 25.20 -12.38
N THR A 66 -14.86 25.85 -11.51
CA THR A 66 -15.54 25.22 -10.37
C THR A 66 -16.54 24.13 -10.77
N HIS A 67 -17.08 24.16 -11.99
CA HIS A 67 -17.96 23.09 -12.50
C HIS A 67 -17.19 21.78 -12.66
N ILE A 68 -15.93 21.82 -13.12
CA ILE A 68 -15.09 20.62 -13.21
C ILE A 68 -14.72 20.13 -11.81
N CYS A 69 -14.39 21.03 -10.89
CA CYS A 69 -14.06 20.69 -9.51
C CYS A 69 -15.21 19.95 -8.80
N LYS A 70 -16.47 20.30 -9.09
CA LYS A 70 -17.64 19.63 -8.53
C LYS A 70 -17.67 18.11 -8.79
N TRP A 71 -17.08 17.66 -9.90
CA TRP A 71 -17.04 16.24 -10.29
C TRP A 71 -15.66 15.61 -10.05
N CYS A 72 -14.73 16.34 -9.43
CA CYS A 72 -13.39 15.87 -9.15
C CYS A 72 -13.37 15.03 -7.86
N ASN A 73 -12.89 13.80 -7.96
CA ASN A 73 -12.73 12.91 -6.79
C ASN A 73 -11.57 13.31 -5.87
N GLN A 74 -10.75 14.28 -6.28
CA GLN A 74 -9.61 14.80 -5.51
C GLN A 74 -9.90 16.18 -4.91
N THR A 75 -11.19 16.56 -4.83
CA THR A 75 -11.57 17.88 -4.32
C THR A 75 -11.14 18.13 -2.89
N LEU A 76 -11.30 17.16 -1.99
CA LEU A 76 -10.87 17.30 -0.59
C LEU A 76 -9.35 17.44 -0.48
N SER A 77 -8.59 16.54 -1.12
CA SER A 77 -7.12 16.56 -1.10
C SER A 77 -6.57 17.85 -1.71
N CYS A 78 -7.14 18.28 -2.84
CA CYS A 78 -6.81 19.57 -3.46
C CYS A 78 -7.09 20.74 -2.51
N SER A 79 -8.28 20.78 -1.89
CA SER A 79 -8.68 21.85 -0.97
C SER A 79 -7.78 21.93 0.26
N LEU A 80 -7.40 20.78 0.84
CA LEU A 80 -6.49 20.71 1.99
C LEU A 80 -5.09 21.25 1.66
N LEU A 81 -4.58 20.96 0.46
CA LEU A 81 -3.27 21.45 0.02
C LEU A 81 -3.30 22.95 -0.30
N GLN A 82 -4.43 23.46 -0.82
CA GLN A 82 -4.63 24.85 -1.22
C GLN A 82 -5.06 25.78 -0.07
N TYR A 83 -5.31 25.27 1.14
CA TYR A 83 -5.83 26.06 2.25
C TYR A 83 -4.94 27.28 2.63
N SER A 84 -3.69 27.34 2.16
CA SER A 84 -2.75 28.44 2.47
C SER A 84 -2.56 29.46 1.35
N THR A 85 -3.15 29.25 0.17
CA THR A 85 -2.93 30.06 -1.05
C THR A 85 -4.23 30.80 -1.42
N SER A 86 -4.16 32.13 -1.43
CA SER A 86 -5.32 33.02 -1.46
C SER A 86 -5.75 33.47 -2.86
N THR A 87 -7.05 33.83 -3.00
CA THR A 87 -7.66 34.89 -3.83
C THR A 87 -8.88 34.60 -4.73
N ALA A 88 -9.36 33.36 -4.97
CA ALA A 88 -10.68 33.17 -5.61
C ALA A 88 -11.30 31.77 -5.38
N THR A 89 -10.44 30.77 -5.29
CA THR A 89 -10.80 29.38 -4.92
C THR A 89 -11.22 29.25 -3.45
N GLU A 90 -11.04 30.31 -2.66
CA GLU A 90 -11.28 30.33 -1.21
C GLU A 90 -12.70 29.92 -0.83
N ILE A 91 -13.75 30.39 -1.51
CA ILE A 91 -15.13 30.06 -1.13
C ILE A 91 -15.41 28.57 -1.32
N PHE A 92 -14.98 28.01 -2.46
CA PHE A 92 -15.16 26.58 -2.74
C PHE A 92 -14.32 25.73 -1.76
N VAL A 93 -13.06 26.09 -1.54
CA VAL A 93 -12.17 25.42 -0.59
C VAL A 93 -12.73 25.49 0.84
N GLN A 94 -13.21 26.66 1.27
CA GLN A 94 -13.82 26.85 2.60
C GLN A 94 -15.08 26.00 2.77
N ASP A 95 -15.95 25.91 1.75
CA ASP A 95 -17.13 25.05 1.81
C ASP A 95 -16.76 23.56 1.94
N GLN A 96 -15.70 23.12 1.24
CA GLN A 96 -15.21 21.75 1.32
C GLN A 96 -14.52 21.40 2.65
N LEU A 97 -14.08 22.40 3.41
CA LEU A 97 -13.32 22.20 4.66
C LEU A 97 -14.08 22.69 5.91
N LYS A 98 -15.32 23.16 5.78
CA LYS A 98 -16.10 23.76 6.88
C LYS A 98 -16.36 22.83 8.06
N HIS A 99 -16.26 21.51 7.87
CA HIS A 99 -16.44 20.48 8.90
C HIS A 99 -15.16 20.20 9.70
N LEU A 100 -14.04 20.83 9.33
CA LEU A 100 -12.74 20.68 9.99
C LEU A 100 -12.41 21.88 10.85
N GLU A 101 -11.81 21.61 12.00
CA GLU A 101 -11.24 22.63 12.86
C GLU A 101 -9.81 22.99 12.41
N GLN A 102 -9.30 24.14 12.82
CA GLN A 102 -7.94 24.54 12.49
C GLN A 102 -6.89 23.53 13.02
N SER A 103 -7.13 22.92 14.18
CA SER A 103 -6.30 21.83 14.73
C SER A 103 -6.20 20.64 13.79
N HIS A 104 -7.30 20.29 13.10
CA HIS A 104 -7.33 19.18 12.14
C HIS A 104 -6.49 19.48 10.90
N ILE A 105 -6.58 20.72 10.41
CA ILE A 105 -5.80 21.20 9.26
C ILE A 105 -4.31 21.26 9.60
N ASP A 106 -3.96 21.76 10.79
CA ASP A 106 -2.58 21.85 11.25
C ASP A 106 -1.96 20.46 11.43
N TYR A 107 -2.73 19.51 12.00
CA TYR A 107 -2.34 18.11 12.08
C TYR A 107 -2.06 17.52 10.69
N PHE A 108 -2.98 17.72 9.73
CA PHE A 108 -2.80 17.26 8.36
C PHE A 108 -1.51 17.79 7.74
N LYS A 109 -1.29 19.11 7.82
CA LYS A 109 -0.09 19.78 7.27
C LYS A 109 1.20 19.28 7.91
N GLN A 110 1.20 19.06 9.23
CA GLN A 110 2.37 18.54 9.92
C GLN A 110 2.72 17.13 9.44
N PHE A 111 1.76 16.21 9.45
CA PHE A 111 2.03 14.81 9.11
C PHE A 111 2.31 14.61 7.62
N ILE A 112 1.68 15.38 6.73
CA ILE A 112 1.98 15.29 5.30
C ILE A 112 3.42 15.70 5.02
N ARG A 113 3.90 16.76 5.67
CA ARG A 113 5.29 17.22 5.56
C ARG A 113 6.27 16.15 6.06
N LEU A 114 5.98 15.52 7.21
CA LEU A 114 6.83 14.45 7.75
C LEU A 114 6.91 13.25 6.80
N ILE A 115 5.77 12.80 6.26
CA ILE A 115 5.73 11.69 5.30
C ILE A 115 6.51 12.02 4.03
N LEU A 116 6.36 13.23 3.48
CA LEU A 116 7.11 13.64 2.30
C LEU A 116 8.61 13.72 2.56
N MET A 117 9.03 14.26 3.71
CA MET A 117 10.43 14.34 4.09
C MET A 117 11.06 12.95 4.20
N GLU A 118 10.35 12.00 4.83
CA GLU A 118 10.78 10.61 4.93
C GLU A 118 10.87 9.96 3.54
N TRP A 119 9.85 10.15 2.70
CA TRP A 119 9.81 9.58 1.35
C TRP A 119 10.93 10.14 0.47
N LYS A 120 11.20 11.46 0.53
CA LYS A 120 12.31 12.10 -0.18
C LYS A 120 13.65 11.50 0.25
N TYR A 121 13.89 11.40 1.56
CA TYR A 121 15.11 10.82 2.10
C TYR A 121 15.31 9.36 1.63
N ILE A 122 14.27 8.52 1.71
CA ILE A 122 14.36 7.12 1.28
C ILE A 122 14.64 7.03 -0.22
N THR A 123 13.99 7.86 -1.03
CA THR A 123 14.18 7.88 -2.49
C THR A 123 15.61 8.27 -2.87
N GLU A 124 16.15 9.34 -2.26
CA GLU A 124 17.53 9.79 -2.46
C GLU A 124 18.55 8.76 -1.99
N LYS A 125 18.31 8.14 -0.83
CA LYS A 125 19.15 7.06 -0.30
C LYS A 125 19.16 5.87 -1.23
N ASN A 126 18.00 5.44 -1.72
CA ASN A 126 17.88 4.32 -2.67
C ASN A 126 18.56 4.62 -4.00
N ALA A 127 18.48 5.86 -4.50
CA ALA A 127 19.20 6.27 -5.70
C ALA A 127 20.73 6.19 -5.50
N THR A 128 21.23 6.72 -4.38
CA THR A 128 22.65 6.70 -4.01
C THR A 128 23.17 5.28 -3.81
N ASP A 129 22.39 4.42 -3.14
CA ASP A 129 22.69 3.02 -2.93
C ASP A 129 22.75 2.26 -4.25
N LYS A 130 21.82 2.52 -5.19
CA LYS A 130 21.85 1.94 -6.54
C LYS A 130 23.10 2.37 -7.30
N GLU A 131 23.47 3.64 -7.26
CA GLU A 131 24.67 4.15 -7.95
C GLU A 131 25.95 3.53 -7.37
N ASN A 132 26.08 3.49 -6.05
CA ASN A 132 27.23 2.90 -5.36
C ASN A 132 27.35 1.39 -5.60
N ARG A 133 26.23 0.67 -5.67
CA ARG A 133 26.20 -0.77 -5.96
C ARG A 133 26.49 -1.06 -7.44
N CYS A 134 26.08 -0.20 -8.37
CA CYS A 134 26.36 -0.35 -9.80
C CYS A 134 27.85 -0.12 -10.14
N ARG A 135 28.54 0.75 -9.40
CA ARG A 135 30.00 0.97 -9.53
C ARG A 135 30.85 -0.23 -9.10
N ARG A 136 30.33 -1.09 -8.21
CA ARG A 136 30.92 -2.41 -7.94
C ARG A 136 30.42 -3.36 -9.01
N LYS A 137 31.29 -3.88 -9.89
CA LYS A 137 30.96 -4.69 -11.08
C LYS A 137 30.08 -5.96 -10.89
N ASN A 138 29.54 -6.22 -9.70
CA ASN A 138 28.52 -7.24 -9.44
C ASN A 138 27.24 -6.54 -8.97
N SER A 139 26.23 -6.44 -9.85
CA SER A 139 24.88 -6.03 -9.42
C SER A 139 24.26 -7.16 -8.60
N LEU A 140 24.58 -7.22 -7.30
CA LEU A 140 24.05 -8.18 -6.32
C LEU A 140 22.51 -8.16 -6.16
N LEU A 141 21.77 -7.36 -6.93
CA LEU A 141 20.31 -7.27 -6.85
C LEU A 141 19.59 -8.07 -7.93
N SER A 142 20.34 -8.59 -8.91
CA SER A 142 19.77 -9.30 -10.03
C SER A 142 20.39 -10.69 -10.17
N VAL A 143 19.53 -11.72 -10.18
CA VAL A 143 19.94 -13.12 -10.25
C VAL A 143 19.61 -13.65 -11.63
N LYS A 144 20.62 -14.15 -12.33
CA LYS A 144 20.41 -14.89 -13.58
C LYS A 144 19.86 -16.27 -13.27
N VAL A 145 18.75 -16.58 -13.90
CA VAL A 145 18.04 -17.83 -13.68
C VAL A 145 17.58 -18.43 -15.00
N ILE A 146 17.46 -19.75 -15.02
CA ILE A 146 16.88 -20.52 -16.12
C ILE A 146 15.48 -20.92 -15.69
N LEU A 147 14.50 -20.75 -16.58
CA LEU A 147 13.14 -21.20 -16.28
C LEU A 147 13.08 -22.73 -16.34
N ASP A 148 12.75 -23.36 -15.22
CA ASP A 148 12.66 -24.81 -15.08
C ASP A 148 11.25 -25.31 -15.40
N SER A 149 10.24 -24.77 -14.71
CA SER A 149 8.86 -25.25 -14.86
C SER A 149 7.81 -24.19 -14.58
N ILE A 150 6.62 -24.37 -15.15
CA ILE A 150 5.46 -23.50 -14.99
C ILE A 150 4.30 -24.36 -14.52
N VAL A 151 3.69 -23.98 -13.40
CA VAL A 151 2.52 -24.65 -12.84
C VAL A 151 1.37 -23.64 -12.74
N GLN A 152 0.30 -23.88 -13.49
CA GLN A 152 -0.90 -23.05 -13.45
C GLN A 152 -1.98 -23.73 -12.60
N ARG A 153 -2.45 -23.03 -11.57
CA ARG A 153 -3.58 -23.46 -10.73
C ARG A 153 -4.63 -22.35 -10.69
N GLY A 154 -5.68 -22.48 -11.49
CA GLY A 154 -6.70 -21.45 -11.67
C GLY A 154 -6.10 -20.15 -12.20
N ASN A 155 -6.31 -19.03 -11.50
CA ASN A 155 -5.76 -17.72 -11.87
C ASN A 155 -4.33 -17.47 -11.37
N ARG A 156 -3.70 -18.44 -10.70
CA ARG A 156 -2.32 -18.30 -10.21
C ARG A 156 -1.37 -19.12 -11.08
N THR A 157 -0.40 -18.41 -11.65
CA THR A 157 0.72 -19.01 -12.36
C THR A 157 1.92 -19.01 -11.44
N SER A 158 2.41 -20.21 -11.10
CA SER A 158 3.67 -20.40 -10.38
C SER A 158 4.77 -20.71 -11.39
N VAL A 159 5.89 -20.01 -11.30
CA VAL A 159 7.06 -20.24 -12.14
C VAL A 159 8.22 -20.60 -11.25
N THR A 160 8.89 -21.71 -11.57
CA THR A 160 10.07 -22.18 -10.87
C THR A 160 11.30 -21.88 -11.71
N PHE A 161 12.25 -21.18 -11.11
CA PHE A 161 13.48 -20.76 -11.71
C PHE A 161 14.66 -21.49 -11.06
N GLN A 162 15.56 -22.02 -11.88
CA GLN A 162 16.82 -22.61 -11.44
C GLN A 162 17.95 -21.59 -11.55
N ARG A 163 18.80 -21.48 -10.52
CA ARG A 163 19.98 -20.61 -10.56
C ARG A 163 21.02 -21.18 -11.53
N GLU A 164 21.63 -20.31 -12.35
CA GLU A 164 22.69 -20.69 -13.29
C GLU A 164 24.01 -21.02 -12.56
N GLU A 165 24.31 -20.32 -11.46
CA GLU A 165 25.50 -20.54 -10.63
C GLU A 165 25.12 -20.59 -9.13
N ALA A 166 25.60 -21.62 -8.42
CA ALA A 166 25.50 -21.72 -6.97
C ALA A 166 26.55 -20.82 -6.30
N ILE A 167 26.34 -19.50 -6.38
CA ILE A 167 27.21 -18.54 -5.71
C ILE A 167 26.75 -18.43 -4.25
N ASP A 168 27.57 -18.91 -3.33
CA ASP A 168 27.32 -18.90 -1.87
C ASP A 168 27.02 -17.48 -1.33
N GLU A 169 27.54 -16.44 -1.99
CA GLU A 169 27.32 -15.02 -1.64
C GLU A 169 25.92 -14.47 -2.03
N GLN A 170 25.12 -15.23 -2.77
CA GLN A 170 23.75 -14.86 -3.16
C GLN A 170 22.66 -15.56 -2.33
N ASN A 171 23.07 -16.38 -1.36
CA ASN A 171 22.17 -16.99 -0.39
C ASN A 171 21.57 -15.91 0.51
N GLY A 172 20.26 -15.70 0.40
CA GLY A 172 19.52 -14.68 1.17
C GLY A 172 19.16 -13.39 0.43
N LEU A 173 19.43 -13.29 -0.88
CA LEU A 173 19.03 -12.11 -1.68
C LEU A 173 17.51 -11.88 -1.72
N PHE A 174 16.76 -12.97 -1.73
CA PHE A 174 15.30 -12.94 -1.77
C PHE A 174 14.74 -13.70 -0.57
N ILE A 175 13.69 -13.14 0.01
CA ILE A 175 12.89 -13.78 1.04
C ILE A 175 11.46 -13.96 0.55
N ARG A 176 10.74 -14.91 1.18
CA ARG A 176 9.31 -15.10 0.90
C ARG A 176 8.55 -13.78 1.04
N GLY A 177 7.75 -13.44 0.04
CA GLY A 177 6.98 -12.20 -0.02
C GLY A 177 7.67 -11.05 -0.76
N ASP A 178 8.95 -11.15 -1.10
CA ASP A 178 9.60 -10.14 -1.92
C ASP A 178 8.93 -10.02 -3.30
N MET A 179 8.82 -8.78 -3.78
CA MET A 179 8.35 -8.47 -5.13
C MET A 179 9.55 -8.35 -6.07
N LEU A 180 9.46 -9.02 -7.21
CA LEU A 180 10.52 -9.11 -8.22
C LEU A 180 10.01 -8.63 -9.58
N LEU A 181 10.88 -7.99 -10.35
CA LEU A 181 10.75 -7.84 -11.79
C LEU A 181 11.43 -9.03 -12.47
N VAL A 182 10.71 -9.67 -13.40
CA VAL A 182 11.25 -10.72 -14.26
C VAL A 182 11.58 -10.09 -15.61
N LEU A 183 12.86 -10.02 -15.91
CA LEU A 183 13.40 -9.39 -17.11
C LEU A 183 13.82 -10.45 -18.14
N SER A 184 13.63 -10.13 -19.42
CA SER A 184 14.18 -10.90 -20.54
C SER A 184 15.71 -10.76 -20.61
N LYS A 185 16.37 -11.53 -21.48
CA LYS A 185 17.79 -11.34 -21.81
C LYS A 185 18.08 -9.94 -22.39
N GLU A 186 17.09 -9.32 -23.01
CA GLU A 186 17.14 -7.98 -23.59
C GLU A 186 16.75 -6.89 -22.58
N SER A 187 16.64 -7.23 -21.29
CA SER A 187 16.27 -6.32 -20.19
C SER A 187 14.85 -5.75 -20.31
N GLU A 188 13.96 -6.45 -21.02
CA GLU A 188 12.54 -6.08 -21.05
C GLU A 188 11.80 -6.65 -19.85
N VAL A 189 10.96 -5.85 -19.19
CA VAL A 189 10.11 -6.34 -18.10
C VAL A 189 9.01 -7.22 -18.68
N ILE A 190 9.10 -8.52 -18.38
CA ILE A 190 8.13 -9.52 -18.81
C ILE A 190 6.98 -9.62 -17.82
N ALA A 191 7.32 -9.62 -16.53
CA ALA A 191 6.33 -9.79 -15.47
C ALA A 191 6.78 -9.21 -14.13
N MET A 192 5.80 -8.97 -13.26
CA MET A 192 6.01 -8.81 -11.82
C MET A 192 5.67 -10.13 -11.12
N ALA A 193 6.53 -10.55 -10.20
CA ALA A 193 6.39 -11.80 -9.49
C ALA A 193 6.57 -11.61 -7.98
N SER A 194 5.89 -12.42 -7.16
CA SER A 194 6.11 -12.48 -5.71
C SER A 194 6.77 -13.80 -5.32
N VAL A 195 7.76 -13.74 -4.45
CA VAL A 195 8.52 -14.92 -4.02
C VAL A 195 7.67 -15.81 -3.12
N ILE A 196 7.48 -17.08 -3.51
CA ILE A 196 6.77 -18.10 -2.73
C ILE A 196 7.76 -18.79 -1.80
N SER A 197 8.87 -19.28 -2.36
CA SER A 197 9.94 -19.97 -1.65
C SER A 197 11.27 -19.80 -2.35
N VAL A 198 12.33 -19.80 -1.55
CA VAL A 198 13.72 -19.83 -2.03
C VAL A 198 14.35 -21.08 -1.43
N LYS A 199 14.76 -22.00 -2.30
CA LYS A 199 15.59 -23.16 -1.99
C LYS A 199 17.00 -22.90 -2.53
N GLU A 200 17.97 -23.76 -2.21
CA GLU A 200 19.38 -23.59 -2.61
C GLU A 200 19.52 -23.30 -4.11
N ASN A 201 18.94 -24.13 -4.97
CA ASN A 201 19.05 -23.98 -6.42
C ASN A 201 17.79 -23.43 -7.11
N PHE A 202 16.67 -23.36 -6.40
CA PHE A 202 15.37 -23.05 -7.00
C PHE A 202 14.69 -21.86 -6.33
N ILE A 203 14.12 -20.98 -7.15
CA ILE A 203 13.31 -19.85 -6.71
C ILE A 203 11.91 -20.05 -7.29
N ASP A 204 10.94 -20.25 -6.41
CA ASP A 204 9.54 -20.39 -6.77
C ASP A 204 8.86 -19.02 -6.64
N VAL A 205 8.26 -18.54 -7.72
CA VAL A 205 7.56 -17.24 -7.75
C VAL A 205 6.14 -17.37 -8.25
N ALA A 206 5.24 -16.54 -7.72
CA ALA A 206 3.89 -16.37 -8.23
C ALA A 206 3.85 -15.17 -9.17
N VAL A 207 3.40 -15.37 -10.40
CA VAL A 207 3.31 -14.33 -11.43
C VAL A 207 1.86 -13.94 -11.65
N ASN A 208 1.59 -12.63 -11.67
CA ASN A 208 0.30 -12.08 -12.08
C ASN A 208 0.30 -11.84 -13.59
N GLY A 209 -0.20 -12.78 -14.39
CA GLY A 209 -0.30 -12.62 -15.85
C GLY A 209 -0.38 -13.93 -16.64
N ASN A 210 -0.50 -13.79 -17.96
CA ASN A 210 -0.50 -14.92 -18.89
C ASN A 210 0.88 -15.59 -18.93
N SER A 211 0.89 -16.92 -18.80
CA SER A 211 2.08 -17.77 -18.88
C SER A 211 2.73 -17.78 -20.27
N SER A 212 2.06 -17.28 -21.30
CA SER A 212 2.49 -17.33 -22.71
C SER A 212 3.80 -16.60 -23.01
N SER A 213 4.21 -15.65 -22.16
CA SER A 213 5.48 -14.93 -22.32
C SER A 213 6.70 -15.68 -21.76
N PHE A 214 6.45 -16.78 -21.04
CA PHE A 214 7.49 -17.60 -20.44
C PHE A 214 7.82 -18.80 -21.33
N VAL A 215 9.11 -19.07 -21.51
CA VAL A 215 9.60 -20.21 -22.28
C VAL A 215 10.56 -20.99 -21.40
N VAL A 216 10.22 -22.26 -21.17
CA VAL A 216 11.05 -23.19 -20.40
C VAL A 216 12.43 -23.33 -21.05
N GLY A 217 13.48 -23.36 -20.23
CA GLY A 217 14.88 -23.43 -20.66
C GLY A 217 15.49 -22.11 -21.10
N LYS A 218 14.74 -20.99 -21.14
CA LYS A 218 15.32 -19.66 -21.40
C LYS A 218 15.85 -19.01 -20.12
N ILE A 219 16.83 -18.13 -20.31
CA ILE A 219 17.45 -17.33 -19.25
C ILE A 219 16.62 -16.07 -19.02
N TYR A 220 16.40 -15.76 -17.75
CA TYR A 220 15.73 -14.58 -17.23
C TYR A 220 16.61 -13.92 -16.17
N LEU A 221 16.34 -12.65 -15.90
CA LEU A 221 16.97 -11.90 -14.82
C LEU A 221 15.91 -11.51 -13.80
N LEU A 222 16.10 -11.90 -12.55
CA LEU A 222 15.21 -11.56 -11.44
C LEU A 222 15.79 -10.37 -10.68
N GLU A 223 15.09 -9.24 -10.67
CA GLU A 223 15.51 -8.04 -9.93
C GLU A 223 14.52 -7.71 -8.81
N ARG A 224 15.02 -7.39 -7.61
CA ARG A 224 14.15 -6.97 -6.49
C ARG A 224 13.49 -5.62 -6.79
N HIS A 225 12.18 -5.57 -6.66
CA HIS A 225 11.40 -4.35 -6.82
C HIS A 225 10.91 -3.82 -5.47
N GLU A 226 11.47 -2.71 -5.03
CA GLU A 226 10.98 -2.01 -3.83
C GLU A 226 9.75 -1.18 -4.18
N ILE A 227 8.57 -1.64 -3.74
CA ILE A 227 7.33 -0.89 -3.87
C ILE A 227 7.19 0.01 -2.65
N SER A 228 7.24 1.32 -2.87
CA SER A 228 6.99 2.33 -1.84
C SER A 228 5.48 2.52 -1.56
N PHE A 229 4.76 1.44 -1.29
CA PHE A 229 3.31 1.50 -1.06
C PHE A 229 2.95 2.21 0.26
N GLN A 230 3.84 2.15 1.24
CA GLN A 230 3.57 2.65 2.59
C GLN A 230 3.31 4.17 2.62
N HIS A 231 4.10 4.97 1.90
CA HIS A 231 3.91 6.43 1.89
C HIS A 231 2.59 6.81 1.22
N THR A 232 2.24 6.16 0.10
CA THR A 232 0.94 6.38 -0.57
C THR A 232 -0.23 6.01 0.33
N LEU A 233 -0.15 4.88 1.05
CA LEU A 233 -1.15 4.50 2.04
C LEU A 233 -1.27 5.53 3.17
N ASN A 234 -0.15 5.99 3.72
CA ASN A 234 -0.15 6.95 4.81
C ASN A 234 -0.78 8.28 4.38
N LEU A 235 -0.45 8.78 3.18
CA LEU A 235 -1.08 9.96 2.60
C LEU A 235 -2.59 9.76 2.40
N GLY A 236 -2.99 8.60 1.87
CA GLY A 236 -4.40 8.23 1.71
C GLY A 236 -5.15 8.20 3.05
N ASN A 237 -4.56 7.62 4.09
CA ASN A 237 -5.14 7.57 5.44
C ASN A 237 -5.30 8.97 6.04
N LEU A 238 -4.35 9.88 5.81
CA LEU A 238 -4.48 11.27 6.26
C LEU A 238 -5.62 12.00 5.55
N VAL A 239 -5.75 11.86 4.23
CA VAL A 239 -6.87 12.46 3.49
C VAL A 239 -8.18 11.85 3.96
N MET A 240 -8.24 10.52 4.16
CA MET A 240 -9.43 9.84 4.66
C MET A 240 -9.83 10.33 6.05
N LEU A 241 -8.87 10.58 6.95
CA LEU A 241 -9.13 11.13 8.28
C LEU A 241 -9.78 12.52 8.22
N MET A 242 -9.58 13.28 7.14
CA MET A 242 -10.16 14.61 6.94
C MET A 242 -11.53 14.58 6.24
N ASN A 243 -12.06 13.41 5.87
CA ASN A 243 -13.39 13.32 5.25
C ASN A 243 -14.50 13.84 6.17
N ASP A 244 -15.56 14.38 5.56
CA ASP A 244 -16.81 14.72 6.23
C ASP A 244 -17.66 13.45 6.46
N ASP A 245 -17.24 12.66 7.43
CA ASP A 245 -17.91 11.45 7.89
C ASP A 245 -18.01 11.49 9.42
N LYS A 246 -19.16 11.06 9.96
CA LYS A 246 -19.38 10.89 11.40
C LYS A 246 -18.33 10.01 12.05
N GLN A 247 -17.90 8.93 11.39
CA GLN A 247 -16.86 8.06 11.93
C GLN A 247 -15.52 8.79 11.98
N MET A 248 -15.13 9.48 10.90
CA MET A 248 -13.88 10.23 10.86
C MET A 248 -13.88 11.41 11.84
N SER A 249 -15.01 12.10 12.01
CA SER A 249 -15.20 13.12 13.05
C SER A 249 -14.96 12.55 14.45
N LYS A 250 -15.50 11.36 14.77
CA LYS A 250 -15.22 10.66 16.04
C LYS A 250 -13.72 10.38 16.18
N ILE A 251 -13.05 9.88 15.14
CA ILE A 251 -11.62 9.57 15.17
C ILE A 251 -10.78 10.84 15.35
N ARG A 252 -11.08 11.94 14.64
CA ARG A 252 -10.43 13.24 14.82
C ARG A 252 -10.56 13.73 16.27
N SER A 253 -11.75 13.62 16.87
CA SER A 253 -11.96 14.00 18.27
C SER A 253 -11.10 13.21 19.25
N LEU A 254 -10.83 11.93 18.96
CA LEU A 254 -10.05 11.04 19.83
C LEU A 254 -8.54 11.21 19.65
N ILE A 255 -8.08 11.41 18.41
CA ILE A 255 -6.65 11.42 18.06
C ILE A 255 -6.08 12.84 18.04
N ILE A 256 -6.79 13.80 17.44
CA ILE A 256 -6.31 15.17 17.23
C ILE A 256 -6.72 16.04 18.41
N ASP A 257 -8.02 16.02 18.75
CA ASP A 257 -8.56 16.87 19.83
C ASP A 257 -8.36 16.23 21.22
N MET A 258 -7.80 15.02 21.26
CA MET A 258 -7.43 14.29 22.48
C MET A 258 -8.58 14.10 23.48
N ARG A 259 -9.81 13.94 22.98
CA ARG A 259 -10.97 13.59 23.82
C ARG A 259 -10.69 12.28 24.57
N PRO A 260 -10.87 12.24 25.90
CA PRO A 260 -10.63 11.03 26.67
C PRO A 260 -11.59 9.90 26.26
N PRO A 261 -11.11 8.64 26.22
CA PRO A 261 -11.92 7.49 25.85
C PRO A 261 -12.97 7.17 26.92
N ILE A 262 -14.15 6.75 26.47
CA ILE A 262 -15.28 6.42 27.34
C ILE A 262 -15.31 4.91 27.63
N PHE A 263 -15.65 4.56 28.87
CA PHE A 263 -15.80 3.18 29.33
C PHE A 263 -17.18 2.97 29.95
N SER A 264 -17.97 2.08 29.35
CA SER A 264 -19.31 1.70 29.80
C SER A 264 -19.29 0.53 30.78
N LYS A 265 -20.36 0.41 31.58
CA LYS A 265 -20.56 -0.72 32.48
C LYS A 265 -20.90 -1.99 31.71
N MET A 266 -20.25 -3.10 32.06
CA MET A 266 -20.59 -4.41 31.51
C MET A 266 -21.83 -5.00 32.20
N LYS A 267 -22.71 -5.67 31.43
CA LYS A 267 -23.86 -6.41 31.97
C LYS A 267 -23.37 -7.58 32.84
N LYS A 268 -24.06 -7.84 33.96
CA LYS A 268 -23.67 -8.91 34.90
C LYS A 268 -23.61 -10.31 34.26
N GLY A 269 -24.53 -10.63 33.34
CA GLY A 269 -24.52 -11.91 32.61
C GLY A 269 -23.21 -12.13 31.85
N ASN A 270 -22.82 -11.14 31.03
CA ASN A 270 -21.57 -11.18 30.28
C ASN A 270 -20.32 -11.37 31.15
N ILE A 271 -20.31 -10.84 32.38
CA ILE A 271 -19.18 -11.00 33.32
C ILE A 271 -19.09 -12.46 33.78
N SER A 272 -20.23 -13.09 34.09
CA SER A 272 -20.28 -14.50 34.45
C SER A 272 -19.82 -15.39 33.29
N ASP A 273 -20.25 -15.09 32.07
CA ASP A 273 -19.93 -15.87 30.87
C ASP A 273 -18.42 -15.89 30.55
N ILE A 274 -17.73 -14.77 30.75
CA ILE A 274 -16.27 -14.69 30.51
C ILE A 274 -15.41 -15.07 31.72
N SER A 275 -16.02 -15.30 32.90
CA SER A 275 -15.30 -15.45 34.16
C SER A 275 -14.31 -16.61 34.14
N GLU A 276 -14.70 -17.74 33.53
CA GLU A 276 -13.86 -18.92 33.37
C GLU A 276 -12.67 -18.65 32.43
N ILE A 277 -12.91 -17.93 31.33
CA ILE A 277 -11.89 -17.56 30.34
C ILE A 277 -10.86 -16.60 30.94
N VAL A 278 -11.28 -15.68 31.83
CA VAL A 278 -10.40 -14.68 32.45
C VAL A 278 -9.62 -15.26 33.64
N ARG A 279 -10.12 -16.31 34.29
CA ARG A 279 -9.53 -16.88 35.53
C ARG A 279 -8.10 -17.41 35.36
N GLN A 280 -7.71 -17.76 34.13
CA GLN A 280 -6.36 -18.20 33.80
C GLN A 280 -5.31 -17.07 33.77
N LEU A 281 -5.75 -15.81 33.80
CA LEU A 281 -4.87 -14.64 33.75
C LEU A 281 -4.45 -14.18 35.14
N ASN A 282 -3.30 -13.52 35.21
CA ASN A 282 -2.94 -12.77 36.42
C ASN A 282 -3.83 -11.52 36.57
N ILE A 283 -3.76 -10.87 37.74
CA ILE A 283 -4.67 -9.77 38.08
C ILE A 283 -4.57 -8.56 37.13
N ASP A 284 -3.37 -8.24 36.64
CA ASP A 284 -3.15 -7.09 35.77
C ASP A 284 -3.61 -7.37 34.33
N GLN A 285 -3.35 -8.59 33.85
CA GLN A 285 -3.85 -9.08 32.56
C GLN A 285 -5.38 -9.14 32.56
N ALA A 286 -5.98 -9.71 33.62
CA ALA A 286 -7.43 -9.77 33.79
C ALA A 286 -8.05 -8.35 33.82
N ARG A 287 -7.42 -7.40 34.53
CA ARG A 287 -7.85 -6.00 34.56
C ARG A 287 -7.78 -5.37 33.17
N ALA A 288 -6.71 -5.60 32.41
CA ALA A 288 -6.58 -5.13 31.04
C ALA A 288 -7.70 -5.69 30.13
N VAL A 289 -7.97 -6.99 30.19
CA VAL A 289 -9.04 -7.64 29.42
C VAL A 289 -10.40 -7.04 29.76
N VAL A 290 -10.77 -6.99 31.05
CA VAL A 290 -12.08 -6.48 31.49
C VAL A 290 -12.25 -5.00 31.10
N LYS A 291 -11.22 -4.17 31.31
CA LYS A 291 -11.25 -2.75 30.91
C LYS A 291 -11.43 -2.58 29.40
N SER A 292 -10.82 -3.45 28.60
CA SER A 292 -10.92 -3.41 27.14
C SER A 292 -12.33 -3.77 26.65
N LEU A 293 -12.97 -4.75 27.29
CA LEU A 293 -14.35 -5.15 26.98
C LEU A 293 -15.40 -4.08 27.33
N MET A 294 -15.05 -3.19 28.27
CA MET A 294 -15.86 -2.05 28.73
C MET A 294 -15.63 -0.77 27.91
N SER A 295 -14.68 -0.75 26.97
CA SER A 295 -14.36 0.46 26.19
C SER A 295 -15.33 0.68 25.04
N ASP A 296 -15.80 1.92 24.88
CA ASP A 296 -16.64 2.36 23.75
C ASP A 296 -15.83 3.12 22.67
N ASP A 297 -14.57 3.44 22.97
CA ASP A 297 -13.65 4.18 22.12
C ASP A 297 -12.38 3.36 21.85
N TYR A 298 -11.39 3.42 22.74
CA TYR A 298 -10.17 2.63 22.65
C TYR A 298 -9.62 2.28 24.04
N THR A 299 -8.76 1.28 24.10
CA THR A 299 -7.98 0.92 25.29
C THR A 299 -6.53 0.74 24.90
N ILE A 300 -5.63 1.37 25.66
CA ILE A 300 -4.18 1.18 25.50
C ILE A 300 -3.74 0.18 26.58
N ILE A 301 -3.19 -0.95 26.14
CA ILE A 301 -2.58 -1.95 27.01
C ILE A 301 -1.07 -1.82 26.85
N GLU A 302 -0.40 -1.33 27.89
CA GLU A 302 1.05 -1.32 27.95
C GLU A 302 1.56 -2.72 28.32
N GLY A 303 2.50 -3.24 27.54
CA GLY A 303 2.98 -4.61 27.72
C GLY A 303 4.50 -4.69 27.74
N PHE A 304 5.08 -4.82 28.93
CA PHE A 304 6.52 -5.00 29.13
C PHE A 304 7.04 -6.32 28.53
N PRO A 305 8.34 -6.44 28.22
CA PRO A 305 8.94 -7.72 27.81
C PRO A 305 8.61 -8.84 28.81
N GLY A 306 8.27 -10.03 28.33
CA GLY A 306 7.92 -11.18 29.18
C GLY A 306 6.55 -11.14 29.89
N SER A 307 5.81 -10.03 29.84
CA SER A 307 4.50 -9.87 30.55
C SER A 307 3.32 -10.69 29.99
N GLY A 308 3.57 -11.56 29.01
CA GLY A 308 2.52 -12.40 28.40
C GLY A 308 1.55 -11.65 27.49
N LYS A 309 1.95 -10.51 26.88
CA LYS A 309 1.13 -9.71 25.94
C LYS A 309 0.26 -10.54 24.99
N THR A 310 0.89 -11.47 24.26
CA THR A 310 0.20 -12.30 23.27
C THR A 310 -0.85 -13.20 23.92
N SER A 311 -0.58 -13.71 25.12
CA SER A 311 -1.57 -14.48 25.89
C SER A 311 -2.73 -13.60 26.33
N THR A 312 -2.47 -12.38 26.83
CA THR A 312 -3.52 -11.42 27.21
C THR A 312 -4.42 -11.06 26.03
N LEU A 313 -3.83 -10.80 24.86
CA LEU A 313 -4.58 -10.52 23.64
C LEU A 313 -5.40 -11.73 23.17
N ALA A 314 -4.83 -12.95 23.23
CA ALA A 314 -5.55 -14.16 22.88
C ALA A 314 -6.81 -14.35 23.76
N VAL A 315 -6.68 -14.13 25.07
CA VAL A 315 -7.82 -14.18 25.99
C VAL A 315 -8.83 -13.07 25.72
N LEU A 316 -8.39 -11.84 25.46
CA LEU A 316 -9.29 -10.74 25.08
C LEU A 316 -10.12 -11.10 23.83
N ILE A 317 -9.47 -11.64 22.80
CA ILE A 317 -10.12 -12.04 21.56
C ILE A 317 -11.13 -13.16 21.81
N ARG A 318 -10.77 -14.18 22.61
CA ARG A 318 -11.70 -15.24 23.03
C ARG A 318 -12.94 -14.68 23.72
N CYS A 319 -12.76 -13.73 24.65
CA CYS A 319 -13.88 -13.06 25.31
C CYS A 319 -14.75 -12.27 24.32
N LEU A 320 -14.15 -11.52 23.39
CA LEU A 320 -14.89 -10.77 22.38
C LEU A 320 -15.74 -11.68 21.48
N ILE A 321 -15.16 -12.79 21.01
CA ILE A 321 -15.86 -13.79 20.19
C ILE A 321 -16.98 -14.46 20.98
N HIS A 322 -16.72 -14.84 22.24
CA HIS A 322 -17.73 -15.45 23.11
C HIS A 322 -18.93 -14.52 23.34
N LEU A 323 -18.69 -13.21 23.40
CA LEU A 323 -19.74 -12.18 23.50
C LEU A 323 -20.40 -11.83 22.14
N GLY A 324 -20.13 -12.60 21.08
CA GLY A 324 -20.72 -12.44 19.76
C GLY A 324 -20.21 -11.21 18.97
N ARG A 325 -19.04 -10.67 19.32
CA ARG A 325 -18.46 -9.51 18.61
C ARG A 325 -17.53 -9.96 17.48
N THR A 326 -17.49 -9.16 16.41
CA THR A 326 -16.51 -9.31 15.32
C THR A 326 -15.18 -8.65 15.70
N VAL A 327 -14.05 -9.28 15.34
CA VAL A 327 -12.71 -8.80 15.69
C VAL A 327 -11.85 -8.67 14.42
N LEU A 328 -11.25 -7.50 14.21
CA LEU A 328 -10.20 -7.29 13.23
C LEU A 328 -8.85 -7.24 13.95
N ILE A 329 -7.93 -8.09 13.54
CA ILE A 329 -6.57 -8.15 14.09
C ILE A 329 -5.62 -7.53 13.08
N THR A 330 -4.84 -6.54 13.51
CA THR A 330 -3.82 -5.89 12.68
C THR A 330 -2.49 -5.83 13.43
N SER A 331 -1.40 -5.85 12.68
CA SER A 331 -0.06 -5.60 13.20
C SER A 331 0.85 -5.15 12.06
N TYR A 332 1.98 -4.53 12.39
CA TYR A 332 2.96 -4.11 11.39
C TYR A 332 3.70 -5.29 10.74
N THR A 333 3.87 -6.42 11.43
CA THR A 333 4.63 -7.58 10.93
C THR A 333 3.78 -8.83 10.82
N HIS A 334 4.06 -9.66 9.80
CA HIS A 334 3.39 -10.96 9.67
C HIS A 334 3.68 -11.87 10.88
N SER A 335 4.92 -11.88 11.37
CA SER A 335 5.32 -12.71 12.51
C SER A 335 4.55 -12.42 13.80
N ALA A 336 4.20 -11.16 14.07
CA ALA A 336 3.41 -10.82 15.25
C ALA A 336 1.98 -11.35 15.16
N ILE A 337 1.39 -11.37 13.95
CA ILE A 337 0.08 -11.97 13.70
C ILE A 337 0.16 -13.49 13.83
N ASP A 338 1.14 -14.14 13.20
CA ASP A 338 1.30 -15.60 13.23
C ASP A 338 1.46 -16.12 14.66
N ASN A 339 2.26 -15.43 15.47
CA ASN A 339 2.44 -15.74 16.89
C ASN A 339 1.14 -15.62 17.69
N LEU A 340 0.31 -14.62 17.38
CA LEU A 340 -0.98 -14.44 18.04
C LEU A 340 -2.00 -15.49 17.60
N LEU A 341 -2.05 -15.81 16.31
CA LEU A 341 -2.95 -16.82 15.75
C LEU A 341 -2.63 -18.21 16.28
N SER A 342 -1.34 -18.56 16.40
CA SER A 342 -0.91 -19.84 16.99
C SER A 342 -1.46 -20.01 18.41
N LYS A 343 -1.39 -18.96 19.23
CA LYS A 343 -1.97 -18.96 20.60
C LYS A 343 -3.50 -18.99 20.65
N LEU A 344 -4.18 -18.58 19.57
CA LEU A 344 -5.64 -18.66 19.52
C LEU A 344 -6.12 -20.07 19.24
N ILE A 345 -5.32 -20.85 18.49
CA ILE A 345 -5.59 -22.24 18.12
C ILE A 345 -5.24 -23.20 19.26
N GLU A 346 -4.19 -22.92 20.04
CA GLU A 346 -3.81 -23.64 21.28
C GLU A 346 -4.88 -23.52 22.38
#